data_AF-A0A7K7TVP4-F1
#
_entry.id   AF-A0A7K7TVP4-F1
#
_cell.length_a   1.000
_cell.length_b   1.000
_cell.length_c   1.000
_cell.angle_alpha   90.00
_cell.angle_beta   90.00
_cell.angle_gamma   90.00
#
_symmetry.space_group_name_H-M   'P 1'
#
loop_
_entity.id
_entity.type
_entity.pdbx_description
1 polymer ?
#
loop_
_entity_poly.entity_id
_entity_poly.type
_entity_poly.pdbx_seq_one_letter_code
_entity_poly.pdbx_strand_id
1 'polypeptide(L)'
;LSSALHHFHCPLCQDMETFQAEMFRLGIYIPDRDAAWELDGSFAELYERHSSCDAGQCLCPAGREQAEENGPWRLLLCSSCGSRGTHQCCSGVAEDAESWECGDCSDTGSGE
;
A
#
# COMPACT_ATOMS: atom_id res chain seq x y z
N LEU A 1 14.20 10.61 5.77
CA LEU A 1 14.65 9.24 5.51
C LEU A 1 16.18 9.25 5.43
N SER A 2 16.88 8.63 6.38
CA SER A 2 18.33 8.42 6.30
C SER A 2 18.60 6.93 6.15
N SER A 3 19.22 6.54 5.04
CA SER A 3 19.87 5.22 4.96
C SER A 3 21.07 5.20 5.91
N ALA A 4 21.33 4.06 6.52
CA ALA A 4 22.49 3.82 7.37
C ALA A 4 23.27 2.63 6.80
N LEU A 5 24.37 2.24 7.44
CA LEU A 5 25.38 1.35 6.85
C LEU A 5 24.76 0.10 6.20
N HIS A 6 23.79 -0.55 6.81
CA HIS A 6 23.22 -1.79 6.28
C HIS A 6 22.37 -1.63 5.01
N HIS A 7 21.98 -0.40 4.65
CA HIS A 7 21.13 -0.10 3.50
C HIS A 7 21.76 0.91 2.54
N PHE A 8 23.05 1.18 2.71
CA PHE A 8 23.78 2.18 1.93
C PHE A 8 24.52 1.49 0.78
N HIS A 9 23.91 1.45 -0.40
CA HIS A 9 24.41 0.74 -1.58
C HIS A 9 24.40 1.64 -2.83
N CYS A 10 25.12 1.21 -3.86
CA CYS A 10 25.15 1.88 -5.14
C CYS A 10 23.75 1.90 -5.80
N PRO A 11 23.20 3.07 -6.17
CA PRO A 11 21.86 3.15 -6.76
C PRO A 11 21.77 2.54 -8.17
N LEU A 12 22.91 2.21 -8.80
CA LEU A 12 22.95 1.67 -10.16
C LEU A 12 23.07 0.14 -10.20
N CYS A 13 23.84 -0.45 -9.30
CA CYS A 13 24.15 -1.88 -9.32
C CYS A 13 23.88 -2.61 -7.99
N GLN A 14 23.40 -1.89 -6.98
CA GLN A 14 23.13 -2.41 -5.62
C GLN A 14 24.36 -2.99 -4.89
N ASP A 15 25.58 -2.79 -5.42
CA ASP A 15 26.80 -3.14 -4.71
C ASP A 15 26.92 -2.31 -3.42
N MET A 16 27.16 -3.01 -2.32
CA MET A 16 27.23 -2.42 -0.99
C MET A 16 28.69 -2.26 -0.55
N GLU A 17 29.50 -3.32 -0.66
CA GLU A 17 30.86 -3.35 -0.11
C GLU A 17 31.80 -2.36 -0.80
N THR A 18 31.87 -2.40 -2.14
CA THR A 18 32.77 -1.52 -2.90
C THR A 18 32.32 -0.07 -2.79
N PHE A 19 31.01 0.15 -2.85
CA PHE A 19 30.43 1.48 -2.74
C PHE A 19 30.68 2.13 -1.38
N GLN A 20 30.49 1.39 -0.28
CA GLN A 20 30.76 1.89 1.07
C GLN A 20 32.24 2.16 1.29
N ALA A 21 33.12 1.25 0.87
CA ALA A 21 34.56 1.44 0.95
C ALA A 21 35.00 2.72 0.25
N GLU A 22 34.44 3.00 -0.93
CA GLU A 22 34.74 4.22 -1.69
C GLU A 22 34.17 5.48 -1.01
N MET A 23 32.95 5.43 -0.45
CA MET A 23 32.41 6.55 0.31
C MET A 23 33.24 6.86 1.57
N PHE A 24 33.71 5.84 2.29
CA PHE A 24 34.62 6.03 3.41
C PHE A 24 35.97 6.62 2.96
N ARG A 25 36.50 6.17 1.83
CA ARG A 25 37.72 6.73 1.22
C ARG A 25 37.56 8.22 0.89
N LEU A 26 36.35 8.64 0.51
CA LEU A 26 36.00 10.04 0.26
C LEU A 26 35.71 10.85 1.54
N GLY A 27 35.79 10.24 2.72
CA GLY A 27 35.55 10.88 4.01
C GLY A 27 34.07 11.00 4.38
N ILE A 28 33.19 10.29 3.70
CA ILE A 28 31.76 10.25 4.02
C ILE A 28 31.57 9.22 5.13
N TYR A 29 31.27 9.71 6.34
CA TYR A 29 30.91 8.86 7.46
C TYR A 29 29.46 8.38 7.33
N ILE A 30 29.26 7.06 7.43
CA ILE A 30 27.96 6.42 7.43
C ILE A 30 27.83 5.69 8.78
N PRO A 31 26.80 5.98 9.58
CA PRO A 31 26.64 5.34 10.89
C PRO A 31 26.31 3.86 10.75
N ASP A 32 26.97 3.04 11.58
CA ASP A 32 26.75 1.59 11.68
C ASP A 32 25.46 1.31 12.49
N ARG A 33 24.35 1.27 11.77
CA ARG A 33 23.01 0.95 12.27
C ARG A 33 22.09 0.61 11.10
N ASP A 34 20.92 0.08 11.41
CA ASP A 34 19.84 0.00 10.44
C ASP A 34 19.36 1.38 10.04
N ALA A 35 18.81 1.47 8.83
CA ALA A 35 18.26 2.73 8.39
C ALA A 35 17.13 3.16 9.32
N ALA A 36 16.98 4.46 9.56
CA ALA A 36 16.00 4.96 10.53
C ALA A 36 14.57 4.47 10.23
N TRP A 37 14.28 4.18 8.95
CA TRP A 37 12.99 3.68 8.50
C TRP A 37 12.69 2.23 8.87
N GLU A 38 13.71 1.41 9.16
CA GLU A 38 13.55 0.04 9.67
C GLU A 38 13.25 0.01 11.18
N LEU A 39 13.64 1.06 11.91
CA LEU A 39 13.50 1.12 13.37
C LEU A 39 12.17 1.73 13.82
N ASP A 40 11.66 2.70 13.06
CA ASP A 40 10.50 3.50 13.48
C ASP A 40 9.16 2.98 12.94
N GLY A 41 9.12 1.78 12.34
CA GLY A 41 7.93 1.25 11.69
C GLY A 41 7.41 2.19 10.59
N SER A 42 8.32 2.93 9.92
CA SER A 42 7.96 3.98 8.95
C SER A 42 7.20 3.45 7.73
N PHE A 43 7.16 2.13 7.56
CA PHE A 43 6.43 1.43 6.53
C PHE A 43 5.19 0.68 7.04
N ALA A 44 4.84 0.81 8.32
CA ALA A 44 3.64 0.19 8.90
C ALA A 44 2.37 0.55 8.11
N GLU A 45 2.25 1.81 7.69
CA GLU A 45 1.15 2.29 6.84
C GLU A 45 1.09 1.61 5.47
N LEU A 46 2.22 1.14 4.91
CA LEU A 46 2.22 0.39 3.65
C LEU A 46 1.64 -1.02 3.80
N TYR A 47 1.63 -1.57 5.01
CA TYR A 47 1.06 -2.88 5.30
C TYR A 47 -0.42 -2.78 5.67
N GLU A 48 -0.92 -1.59 5.98
CA GLU A 48 -2.32 -1.39 6.34
C GLU A 48 -3.17 -1.31 5.07
N ARG A 49 -3.87 -2.42 4.80
CA ARG A 49 -4.80 -2.50 3.69
C ARG A 49 -6.06 -1.72 4.06
N HIS A 50 -6.58 -0.93 3.11
CA HIS A 50 -7.87 -0.26 3.28
C HIS A 50 -8.95 -1.27 3.70
N SER A 51 -9.72 -0.94 4.73
CA SER A 51 -10.56 -1.90 5.47
C SER A 51 -11.98 -1.40 5.75
N SER A 52 -12.43 -0.35 5.05
CA SER A 52 -13.74 0.26 5.27
C SER A 52 -14.55 0.43 3.98
N CYS A 53 -15.85 0.65 4.11
CA CYS A 53 -16.74 0.89 2.97
C CYS A 53 -16.91 2.39 2.67
N ASP A 54 -16.45 2.80 1.49
CA ASP A 54 -16.49 4.16 0.96
C ASP A 54 -17.75 4.47 0.12
N ALA A 55 -18.69 3.54 0.03
CA ALA A 55 -19.95 3.78 -0.69
C ALA A 55 -20.67 5.00 -0.09
N GLY A 56 -21.26 5.85 -0.94
CA GLY A 56 -21.93 7.08 -0.49
C GLY A 56 -22.95 6.81 0.62
N GLN A 57 -23.72 5.73 0.50
CA GLN A 57 -24.55 5.16 1.55
C GLN A 57 -24.09 3.73 1.86
N CYS A 58 -23.61 3.48 3.08
CA CYS A 58 -23.38 2.11 3.54
C CYS A 58 -24.69 1.50 4.03
N LEU A 59 -24.93 0.24 3.64
CA LEU A 59 -26.11 -0.55 3.98
C LEU A 59 -25.81 -1.64 5.03
N CYS A 60 -24.54 -1.84 5.38
CA CYS A 60 -24.13 -2.85 6.35
C CYS A 60 -24.68 -2.51 7.75
N PRO A 61 -25.49 -3.38 8.37
CA PRO A 61 -26.03 -3.13 9.71
C PRO A 61 -24.94 -3.02 10.79
N ALA A 62 -23.80 -3.68 10.58
CA ALA A 62 -22.67 -3.68 11.50
C ALA A 62 -21.76 -2.44 11.35
N GLY A 63 -21.98 -1.63 10.31
CA GLY A 63 -21.22 -0.41 10.04
C GLY A 63 -20.17 -0.56 8.93
N ARG A 64 -19.48 0.54 8.64
CA ARG A 64 -18.57 0.67 7.48
C ARG A 64 -17.26 -0.09 7.63
N GLU A 65 -16.78 -0.25 8.85
CA GLU A 65 -15.49 -0.90 9.18
C GLU A 65 -15.63 -2.42 9.35
N GLN A 66 -16.85 -2.94 9.32
CA GLN A 66 -17.11 -4.38 9.47
C GLN A 66 -17.16 -5.03 8.10
N ALA A 67 -16.47 -6.15 7.94
CA ALA A 67 -16.45 -6.91 6.69
C ALA A 67 -16.53 -8.40 6.99
N GLU A 68 -17.37 -9.11 6.23
CA GLU A 68 -17.40 -10.57 6.24
C GLU A 68 -16.32 -11.12 5.30
N GLU A 69 -15.87 -12.35 5.53
CA GLU A 69 -14.96 -13.03 4.59
C GLU A 69 -15.67 -13.31 3.25
N ASN A 70 -16.93 -13.74 3.33
CA ASN A 70 -17.78 -14.09 2.20
C ASN A 70 -19.20 -13.59 2.44
N GLY A 71 -19.95 -13.37 1.36
CA GLY A 71 -21.36 -12.94 1.42
C GLY A 71 -21.54 -11.46 1.11
N PRO A 72 -22.76 -10.92 1.33
CA PRO A 72 -23.16 -9.58 0.88
C PRO A 72 -22.36 -8.44 1.52
N TRP A 73 -21.77 -8.70 2.70
CA TRP A 73 -20.98 -7.74 3.46
C TRP A 73 -19.48 -8.00 3.34
N ARG A 74 -19.04 -8.83 2.39
CA ARG A 74 -17.61 -8.89 2.05
C ARG A 74 -17.15 -7.55 1.49
N LEU A 75 -15.95 -7.14 1.89
CA LEU A 75 -15.34 -5.90 1.42
C LEU A 75 -14.52 -6.17 0.16
N LEU A 76 -14.89 -5.52 -0.93
CA LEU A 76 -14.14 -5.51 -2.18
C LEU A 76 -13.32 -4.23 -2.24
N LEU A 77 -12.03 -4.36 -2.52
CA LEU A 77 -11.17 -3.20 -2.80
C LEU A 77 -11.07 -2.97 -4.29
N CYS A 78 -10.87 -1.71 -4.66
CA CYS A 78 -10.66 -1.34 -6.05
C CYS A 78 -9.43 -2.08 -6.59
N SER A 79 -9.60 -2.83 -7.69
CA SER A 79 -8.53 -3.62 -8.31
C SER A 79 -7.40 -2.75 -8.88
N SER A 80 -7.67 -1.49 -9.19
CA SER A 80 -6.70 -0.58 -9.82
C SER A 80 -5.89 0.21 -8.77
N CYS A 81 -6.53 0.79 -7.74
CA CYS A 81 -5.83 1.62 -6.74
C CYS A 81 -5.67 0.99 -5.36
N GLY A 82 -6.51 0.01 -4.99
CA GLY A 82 -6.54 -0.58 -3.66
C GLY A 82 -6.87 0.37 -2.50
N SER A 83 -7.04 1.67 -2.77
CA SER A 83 -7.21 2.73 -1.76
C SER A 83 -8.67 2.99 -1.41
N ARG A 84 -9.60 2.38 -2.13
CA ARG A 84 -11.04 2.47 -1.88
C ARG A 84 -11.65 1.09 -1.70
N GLY A 85 -12.64 0.99 -0.84
CA GLY A 85 -13.39 -0.23 -0.55
C GLY A 85 -14.89 -0.04 -0.67
N THR A 86 -15.61 -1.11 -1.02
CA THR A 86 -17.07 -1.15 -0.93
C THR A 86 -17.54 -2.52 -0.47
N HIS A 87 -18.62 -2.56 0.30
CA HIS A 87 -19.33 -3.83 0.48
C HIS A 87 -20.02 -4.20 -0.82
N GLN A 88 -20.06 -5.49 -1.13
CA GLN A 88 -20.70 -6.00 -2.33
C GLN A 88 -22.14 -5.46 -2.51
N CYS A 89 -22.96 -5.52 -1.46
CA CYS A 89 -24.33 -4.97 -1.51
C CYS A 89 -24.40 -3.44 -1.59
N CYS A 90 -23.40 -2.70 -1.08
CA CYS A 90 -23.42 -1.24 -1.11
C CYS A 90 -23.19 -0.68 -2.52
N SER A 91 -22.49 -1.42 -3.38
CA SER A 91 -22.25 -1.03 -4.77
C SER A 91 -22.99 -1.90 -5.80
N GLY A 92 -23.89 -2.79 -5.35
CA GLY A 92 -24.66 -3.66 -6.25
C GLY A 92 -23.79 -4.60 -7.08
N VAL A 93 -22.65 -5.04 -6.53
CA VAL A 93 -21.71 -5.93 -7.21
C VAL A 93 -22.29 -7.35 -7.25
N ALA A 94 -22.18 -8.02 -8.39
CA ALA A 94 -22.69 -9.38 -8.57
C ALA A 94 -21.98 -10.39 -7.63
N GLU A 95 -22.67 -11.46 -7.25
CA GLU A 95 -22.12 -12.46 -6.32
C GLU A 95 -20.91 -13.20 -6.87
N ASP A 96 -20.87 -13.40 -8.19
CA ASP A 96 -19.79 -14.06 -8.94
C ASP A 96 -18.70 -13.10 -9.41
N ALA A 97 -18.82 -11.80 -9.12
CA ALA A 97 -17.80 -10.84 -9.50
C ALA A 97 -16.51 -11.06 -8.68
N GLU A 98 -15.40 -11.21 -9.40
CA GLU A 98 -14.06 -11.38 -8.82
C GLU A 98 -13.35 -10.04 -8.58
N SER A 99 -13.82 -8.95 -9.19
CA SER A 99 -13.21 -7.62 -9.10
C SER A 99 -14.25 -6.51 -9.06
N TRP A 100 -13.83 -5.36 -8.53
CA TRP A 100 -14.59 -4.13 -8.49
C TRP A 100 -13.63 -2.96 -8.71
N GLU A 101 -14.07 -1.92 -9.42
CA GLU A 101 -13.33 -0.67 -9.58
C GLU A 101 -14.14 0.50 -9.00
N CYS A 102 -13.44 1.43 -8.34
CA CYS A 102 -14.08 2.63 -7.84
C CYS A 102 -14.34 3.63 -8.98
N GLY A 103 -15.26 4.58 -8.76
CA GLY A 103 -15.63 5.60 -9.76
C GLY A 103 -14.42 6.36 -10.32
N ASP A 104 -13.49 6.75 -9.43
CA ASP A 104 -12.28 7.48 -9.82
C ASP A 104 -11.39 6.68 -10.78
N CYS A 105 -11.37 5.34 -10.68
CA CYS A 105 -10.59 4.47 -11.56
C CYS A 105 -11.37 4.08 -12.82
N SER A 106 -12.68 3.80 -12.71
CA SER A 106 -13.50 3.42 -13.86
C SER A 106 -13.65 4.57 -14.87
N ASP A 107 -13.68 5.81 -14.40
CA ASP A 107 -13.86 6.99 -15.25
C ASP A 107 -12.59 7.36 -16.03
N THR A 108 -11.43 6.81 -15.66
CA THR A 108 -10.15 7.02 -16.37
C THR A 108 -9.98 6.15 -17.63
N GLY A 109 -10.91 5.21 -17.88
CA GLY A 109 -10.88 4.33 -19.05
C GLY A 109 -11.38 4.95 -20.37
N SER A 110 -11.82 6.22 -20.36
CA SER A 110 -12.30 6.95 -21.53
C SER A 110 -11.44 8.17 -21.82
N GLY A 111 -10.15 7.95 -22.11
CA GLY A 111 -9.25 8.98 -22.64
C GLY A 111 -9.04 8.77 -24.14
N GLU A 112 -9.82 9.49 -24.96
CA GLU A 112 -9.51 9.76 -26.37
C GLU A 112 -8.34 10.75 -26.50
#